data_AF-A0A2E4W7I0-F1
#
_entry.id   AF-A0A2E4W7I0-F1
#
_cell.length_a   1.000
_cell.length_b   1.000
_cell.length_c   1.000
_cell.angle_alpha   90.00
_cell.angle_beta   90.00
_cell.angle_gamma   90.00
#
_symmetry.space_group_name_H-M   'P 1'
#
loop_
_entity.id
_entity.type
_entity.pdbx_description
1 polymer ?
#
loop_
_entity_poly.entity_id
_entity_poly.type
_entity_poly.pdbx_seq_one_letter_code
_entity_poly.pdbx_strand_id
1 'polypeptide(L)' 'MKRKPEYRPQIKVGGGWQSVRHDGVPCVCSSLGSAIDTLARHHPFTFNRAKDAVQPHEALARVVDEYGAVMWPRVLKGRT' A
#
# COMPACT_ATOMS: atom_id res chain seq x y z
N MET A 1 -25.71 8.41 0.43
CA MET A 1 -24.73 7.87 -0.56
C MET A 1 -23.68 7.06 0.21
N LYS A 2 -23.47 5.78 -0.11
CA LYS A 2 -22.37 5.01 0.51
C LYS A 2 -21.04 5.58 0.00
N ARG A 3 -20.16 6.01 0.90
CA ARG A 3 -18.80 6.42 0.50
C ARG A 3 -18.10 5.20 -0.10
N LYS A 4 -17.37 5.42 -1.20
CA LYS A 4 -16.53 4.36 -1.78
C LYS A 4 -15.32 4.18 -0.87
N PRO A 5 -14.88 2.94 -0.61
CA PRO A 5 -13.71 2.71 0.23
C PRO A 5 -12.48 3.38 -0.39
N GLU A 6 -11.72 4.09 0.44
CA GLU A 6 -10.44 4.69 0.06
C GLU A 6 -9.28 3.83 0.57
N TYR A 7 -8.22 3.76 -0.22
CA TYR A 7 -7.01 3.02 0.07
C TYR A 7 -5.79 3.93 -0.10
N ARG A 8 -4.94 3.97 0.91
CA ARG A 8 -3.83 4.90 1.04
C ARG A 8 -2.52 4.10 1.11
N PRO A 9 -1.77 3.99 0.01
CA PRO A 9 -0.46 3.36 0.03
C PRO A 9 0.53 4.19 0.86
N GLN A 10 1.29 3.52 1.71
CA GLN A 10 2.30 4.12 2.57
C GLN A 10 3.61 3.33 2.54
N ILE A 11 4.72 4.03 2.73
CA ILE A 11 6.06 3.46 2.87
C ILE A 11 6.72 3.95 4.15
N LYS A 12 7.67 3.17 4.68
CA LYS A 12 8.43 3.54 5.86
C LYS A 12 9.69 4.30 5.44
N VAL A 13 9.80 5.58 5.84
CA VAL A 13 10.92 6.48 5.55
C VAL A 13 11.37 7.12 6.85
N GLY A 14 12.67 7.03 7.18
CA GLY A 14 13.23 7.64 8.40
C GLY A 14 12.55 7.20 9.70
N GLY A 15 12.05 5.96 9.76
CA GLY A 15 11.32 5.43 10.92
C GLY A 15 9.83 5.74 10.96
N GLY A 16 9.34 6.68 10.13
CA GLY A 16 7.93 7.05 10.05
C GLY A 16 7.22 6.46 8.84
N TRP A 17 5.89 6.28 8.94
CA TRP A 17 5.05 5.94 7.80
C TRP A 17 4.66 7.21 7.03
N GLN A 18 4.91 7.21 5.73
CA GLN A 18 4.61 8.33 4.84
C GLN A 18 3.72 7.85 3.69
N SER A 19 2.76 8.68 3.30
CA SER A 19 1.94 8.42 2.12
C SER A 19 2.80 8.44 0.86
N VAL A 20 2.56 7.48 -0.03
CA VAL A 20 3.08 7.56 -1.40
C VAL A 20 2.47 8.79 -2.07
N ARG A 21 3.29 9.52 -2.83
CA ARG A 21 2.90 10.75 -3.51
C ARG A 21 3.13 10.63 -5.02
N HIS A 22 2.24 11.23 -5.80
CA HIS A 22 2.41 11.49 -7.22
C HIS A 22 2.36 13.00 -7.42
N ASP A 23 3.43 13.56 -8.00
CA ASP A 23 3.58 15.01 -8.21
C ASP A 23 3.31 15.84 -6.95
N GLY A 24 3.80 15.34 -5.81
CA GLY A 24 3.65 15.98 -4.49
C GLY A 24 2.32 15.71 -3.78
N VAL A 25 1.31 15.16 -4.46
CA VAL A 25 -0.02 14.89 -3.90
C VAL A 25 -0.09 13.47 -3.33
N PRO A 26 -0.61 13.26 -2.10
CA PRO A 26 -0.82 11.93 -1.55
C PRO A 26 -1.74 11.08 -2.43
N CYS A 27 -1.30 9.88 -2.80
CA CYS A 27 -2.11 8.95 -3.56
C CYS A 27 -3.26 8.41 -2.69
N VAL A 28 -4.49 8.58 -3.15
CA VAL A 28 -5.69 7.96 -2.58
C VAL A 28 -6.35 7.16 -3.69
N CYS A 29 -6.50 5.86 -3.46
CA CYS A 29 -7.01 4.92 -4.45
C CYS A 29 -8.42 4.45 -4.07
N SER A 30 -9.28 4.25 -5.06
CA SER A 30 -10.65 3.74 -4.85
C SER A 30 -10.73 2.21 -4.74
N SER A 31 -9.61 1.51 -4.91
CA SER A 31 -9.52 0.05 -4.79
C SER A 31 -8.17 -0.37 -4.22
N LEU A 32 -8.15 -1.55 -3.59
CA LEU A 32 -6.93 -2.17 -3.08
C LEU A 32 -5.93 -2.47 -4.22
N GLY A 33 -6.41 -2.97 -5.36
CA GLY A 33 -5.56 -3.27 -6.52
C GLY A 33 -4.83 -2.03 -7.04
N SER A 34 -5.54 -0.91 -7.17
CA SER A 34 -4.92 0.36 -7.60
C SER A 34 -3.90 0.88 -6.59
N ALA A 35 -4.10 0.67 -5.28
CA ALA A 35 -3.13 1.03 -4.25
C ALA A 35 -1.86 0.17 -4.32
N ILE A 36 -2.02 -1.13 -4.58
CA ILE A 36 -0.91 -2.07 -4.82
C ILE A 36 -0.12 -1.67 -6.06
N ASP A 37 -0.79 -1.40 -7.17
CA ASP A 37 -0.14 -0.95 -8.42
C ASP A 37 0.61 0.37 -8.22
N THR A 38 0.06 1.28 -7.40
CA THR A 38 0.71 2.53 -7.06
C THR A 38 2.01 2.29 -6.28
N LEU A 39 2.03 1.36 -5.32
CA LEU A 39 3.25 0.97 -4.63
C LEU A 39 4.28 0.35 -5.60
N ALA A 40 3.83 -0.53 -6.48
CA ALA A 40 4.69 -1.17 -7.47
C ALA A 40 5.32 -0.16 -8.45
N ARG A 41 4.57 0.87 -8.86
CA ARG A 41 5.05 1.90 -9.79
C ARG A 41 5.99 2.91 -9.14
N HIS A 42 5.63 3.47 -7.99
CA HIS A 42 6.38 4.57 -7.38
C HIS A 42 7.51 4.11 -6.46
N HIS A 43 7.39 2.91 -5.87
CA HIS A 43 8.37 2.36 -4.93
C HIS A 43 8.64 0.86 -5.18
N PRO A 44 9.06 0.46 -6.39
CA PRO A 44 9.16 -0.95 -6.79
C PRO A 44 10.05 -1.79 -5.88
N PHE A 45 11.23 -1.27 -5.47
CA PHE A 45 12.14 -1.99 -4.58
C PHE A 45 11.54 -2.24 -3.20
N THR A 46 10.95 -1.20 -2.59
CA THR A 46 10.29 -1.28 -1.28
C THR A 46 9.07 -2.19 -1.34
N PHE A 47 8.29 -2.09 -2.42
CA PHE A 47 7.13 -2.93 -2.67
C PHE A 47 7.52 -4.41 -2.79
N ASN A 48 8.51 -4.76 -3.62
CA ASN A 48 8.93 -6.14 -3.80
C ASN A 48 9.41 -6.76 -2.48
N ARG A 49 10.21 -6.02 -1.70
CA ARG A 49 10.61 -6.43 -0.35
C ARG A 49 9.43 -6.66 0.58
N ALA A 50 8.45 -5.76 0.58
CA ALA A 50 7.26 -5.87 1.42
C ALA A 50 6.32 -7.01 0.98
N LYS A 51 6.21 -7.26 -0.33
CA LYS A 51 5.44 -8.38 -0.91
C LYS A 51 5.98 -9.73 -0.43
N ASP A 52 7.29 -9.82 -0.25
CA ASP A 52 7.98 -11.04 0.16
C ASP A 52 8.17 -11.13 1.69
N ALA A 53 7.64 -10.16 2.45
CA ALA A 53 7.71 -10.17 3.91
C ALA A 53 6.87 -11.32 4.50
N VAL A 54 7.45 -12.02 5.48
CA VAL A 54 6.76 -13.11 6.18
C VAL A 54 5.81 -12.53 7.22
N GLN A 55 6.22 -11.43 7.86
CA GLN A 55 5.48 -10.79 8.94
C GLN A 55 5.10 -9.34 8.63
N PRO A 56 3.92 -8.88 9.09
CA PRO A 56 3.48 -7.48 8.99
C PRO A 56 4.52 -6.43 9.39
N HIS A 57 5.28 -6.66 10.46
CA HIS A 57 6.23 -5.67 10.96
C HIS A 57 7.52 -5.57 10.12
N GLU A 58 7.80 -6.57 9.28
CA GLU A 58 8.95 -6.63 8.38
C GLU A 58 8.70 -5.84 7.08
N ALA A 59 7.42 -5.58 6.75
CA ALA A 59 7.05 -4.88 5.55
C ALA A 59 7.37 -3.38 5.63
N LEU A 60 8.05 -2.88 4.59
CA LEU A 60 8.40 -1.47 4.44
C LEU A 60 7.34 -0.67 3.68
N ALA A 61 6.31 -1.35 3.17
CA ALA A 61 5.17 -0.77 2.49
C ALA A 61 3.87 -1.39 3.00
N ARG A 62 2.81 -0.59 3.06
CA ARG A 62 1.48 -1.03 3.45
C ARG A 62 0.41 -0.26 2.70
N VAL A 63 -0.78 -0.83 2.60
CA VAL A 63 -1.98 -0.11 2.18
C VAL A 63 -2.85 0.07 3.42
N VAL A 64 -3.42 1.26 3.61
CA VAL A 64 -4.34 1.54 4.71
C VAL A 64 -5.70 1.89 4.13
N ASP A 65 -6.77 1.30 4.64
CA ASP A 65 -8.12 1.67 4.20
C ASP A 65 -8.64 2.97 4.87
N GLU A 66 -9.85 3.39 4.53
CA GLU A 66 -10.49 4.59 5.10
C GLU A 66 -10.74 4.50 6.61
N TYR A 67 -10.76 3.30 7.18
CA TYR A 67 -10.95 3.04 8.61
C TYR A 67 -9.64 2.87 9.37
N GLY A 68 -8.50 2.99 8.69
CA GLY A 68 -7.18 2.81 9.27
C GLY A 68 -6.73 1.34 9.34
N ALA A 69 -7.49 0.41 8.77
CA ALA A 69 -7.11 -1.00 8.73
C ALA A 69 -5.93 -1.19 7.77
N VAL A 70 -4.90 -1.90 8.25
CA VAL A 70 -3.70 -2.18 7.46
C VAL A 70 -3.94 -3.40 6.58
N MET A 71 -3.93 -3.17 5.28
CA MET A 71 -3.99 -4.15 4.22
C MET A 71 -2.57 -4.38 3.69
N TRP A 72 -2.01 -5.56 3.95
CA TRP A 72 -0.69 -5.91 3.44
C TRP A 72 -0.77 -6.23 1.94
N PRO A 73 0.23 -5.86 1.14
CA PRO A 73 0.35 -6.30 -0.25
C PRO A 73 0.77 -7.78 -0.29
N ARG A 74 0.12 -8.66 0.48
CA ARG A 74 0.05 -10.06 0.07
C ARG A 74 -0.89 -10.06 -1.13
N VAL A 75 -0.29 -10.06 -2.32
CA VAL A 75 -1.00 -10.53 -3.50
C VAL A 75 -1.50 -11.91 -3.11
N LEU A 76 -2.80 -12.04 -2.82
CA LEU A 76 -3.43 -13.34 -2.72
C LEU A 76 -3.18 -13.98 -4.07
N LYS A 77 -2.18 -14.87 -4.11
CA LYS A 77 -1.84 -15.67 -5.29
C LYS A 77 -3.18 -16.27 -5.72
N GLY A 78 -3.73 -15.78 -6.83
CA GLY A 78 -4.94 -16.35 -7.39
C GLY A 78 -4.69 -17.85 -7.49
N ARG A 79 -5.52 -18.66 -6.83
CA ARG A 79 -5.56 -20.07 -7.15
C ARG A 79 -6.00 -20.12 -8.62
N THR A 80 -5.05 -20.40 -9.51
CA THR A 80 -5.34 -21.05 -10.80
C THR A 80 -6.09 -22.34 -10.52
#